data_AF-A0A537NXW1-F1
#
_entry.id   AF-A0A537NXW1-F1
#
_cell.length_a   1.000
_cell.length_b   1.000
_cell.length_c   1.000
_cell.angle_alpha   90.00
_cell.angle_beta   90.00
_cell.angle_gamma   90.00
#
_symmetry.space_group_name_H-M   'P 1'
#
loop_
_entity.id
_entity.type
_entity.pdbx_description
1 polymer ?
#
loop_
_entity_poly.entity_id
_entity_poly.type
_entity_poly.pdbx_seq_one_letter_code
_entity_poly.pdbx_strand_id
1 'polypeptide(L)'
;MSVLDPPFSSAHLSEAKKGVACGIAAHLVWGVMAYYFKLIEGVSPVEIAVHRGLWSLAVAGLVIWLLGQFDDVKKAMAKPRILMTLVFTSLLIVFNWGFYVWSIQNGHT
;
A
#
# COMPACT_ATOMS: atom_id res chain seq x y z
N MET A 1 25.16 43.86 -0.10
CA MET A 1 24.36 43.62 -1.33
C MET A 1 23.85 42.17 -1.25
N SER A 2 22.80 41.92 -0.45
CA SER A 2 22.43 40.57 0.04
C SER A 2 20.93 40.41 0.35
N VAL A 3 20.02 40.78 -0.56
CA VAL A 3 18.57 40.70 -0.27
C VAL A 3 17.72 40.28 -1.47
N LEU A 4 18.20 39.42 -2.37
CA LEU A 4 17.36 38.88 -3.46
C LEU A 4 17.59 37.38 -3.69
N ASP A 5 17.67 36.60 -2.62
CA ASP A 5 17.34 35.18 -2.74
C ASP A 5 15.81 35.08 -2.71
N PRO A 6 15.14 34.70 -3.81
CA PRO A 6 13.71 34.45 -3.76
C PRO A 6 13.45 33.36 -2.70
N PRO A 7 12.42 33.49 -1.85
CA PRO A 7 12.15 32.53 -0.76
C PRO A 7 11.90 31.10 -1.26
N PHE A 8 11.73 30.93 -2.58
CA PHE A 8 11.59 29.65 -3.25
C PHE A 8 12.67 29.53 -4.34
N SER A 9 13.71 28.72 -4.07
CA SER A 9 14.66 28.30 -5.09
C SER A 9 13.93 27.52 -6.20
N SER A 10 14.28 27.74 -7.46
CA SER A 10 13.70 27.05 -8.63
C SER A 10 13.78 25.52 -8.53
N ALA A 11 14.74 25.01 -7.78
CA ALA A 11 14.85 23.59 -7.42
C ALA A 11 13.62 23.09 -6.63
N HIS A 12 13.09 23.85 -5.66
CA HIS A 12 11.90 23.46 -4.89
C HIS A 12 10.63 23.43 -5.75
N LEU A 13 10.50 24.35 -6.72
CA LEU A 13 9.39 24.35 -7.68
C LEU A 13 9.44 23.13 -8.62
N SER A 14 10.64 22.69 -9.00
CA SER A 14 10.85 21.45 -9.76
C SER A 14 10.47 20.21 -8.95
N GLU A 15 10.91 20.11 -7.69
CA GLU A 15 10.55 18.99 -6.82
C GLU A 15 9.05 18.96 -6.49
N ALA A 16 8.43 20.13 -6.28
CA ALA A 16 6.99 20.24 -6.12
C ALA A 16 6.24 19.78 -7.38
N LYS A 17 6.68 20.17 -8.59
CA LYS A 17 6.10 19.70 -9.86
C LYS A 17 6.22 18.17 -10.03
N LYS A 18 7.35 17.58 -9.66
CA LYS A 18 7.52 16.12 -9.67
C LYS A 18 6.59 15.45 -8.65
N GLY A 19 6.48 16.01 -7.45
CA GLY A 19 5.56 15.52 -6.42
C GLY A 19 4.11 15.55 -6.88
N VAL A 20 3.69 16.64 -7.53
CA VAL A 20 2.35 16.76 -8.12
C VAL A 20 2.13 15.75 -9.26
N ALA A 21 3.11 15.58 -10.15
CA ALA A 21 3.03 14.59 -11.23
C ALA A 21 2.92 13.16 -10.69
N CYS A 22 3.71 12.80 -9.67
CA CYS A 22 3.61 11.52 -8.97
C CYS A 22 2.23 11.35 -8.30
N GLY A 23 1.71 12.40 -7.66
CA GLY A 23 0.38 12.39 -7.06
C GLY A 23 -0.72 12.14 -8.08
N ILE A 24 -0.69 12.82 -9.23
CA ILE A 24 -1.65 12.62 -10.33
C ILE A 24 -1.54 11.19 -10.87
N ALA A 25 -0.32 10.72 -11.15
CA ALA A 25 -0.10 9.36 -11.66
C ALA A 25 -0.63 8.30 -10.68
N ALA A 26 -0.37 8.45 -9.38
CA ALA A 26 -0.88 7.55 -8.36
C ALA A 26 -2.41 7.52 -8.32
N HIS A 27 -3.07 8.68 -8.42
CA HIS A 27 -4.53 8.77 -8.46
C HIS A 27 -5.12 8.17 -9.74
N LEU A 28 -4.46 8.34 -10.89
CA LEU A 28 -4.88 7.71 -12.15
C LEU A 28 -4.78 6.19 -12.07
N VAL A 29 -3.66 5.66 -11.56
CA VAL A 29 -3.48 4.21 -11.37
C VAL A 29 -4.55 3.66 -10.44
N TRP A 30 -4.81 4.32 -9.31
CA TRP A 30 -5.87 3.91 -8.38
C TRP A 30 -7.28 4.00 -8.99
N GLY A 31 -7.58 5.04 -9.76
CA GLY A 31 -8.86 5.20 -10.44
C GLY A 31 -9.10 4.12 -11.51
N VAL A 32 -8.08 3.83 -12.33
CA VAL A 32 -8.14 2.75 -13.33
C VAL A 32 -8.31 1.39 -12.65
N MET A 33 -7.64 1.16 -11.53
CA MET A 33 -7.76 -0.07 -10.75
C MET A 33 -9.18 -0.24 -10.16
N ALA A 34 -9.81 0.83 -9.68
CA ALA A 34 -11.21 0.82 -9.24
C ALA A 34 -12.16 0.40 -10.37
N TYR A 35 -11.93 0.97 -11.57
CA TYR A 35 -12.69 0.63 -12.76
C TYR A 35 -12.45 -0.82 -13.21
N TYR A 36 -11.21 -1.30 -13.10
CA TYR A 36 -10.85 -2.69 -13.38
C TYR A 36 -11.58 -3.68 -12.47
N PHE A 37 -11.74 -3.38 -11.18
CA PHE A 37 -12.54 -4.22 -10.28
C PHE A 37 -14.02 -4.24 -10.64
N LYS A 38 -14.55 -3.17 -11.25
CA LYS A 38 -15.91 -3.15 -11.78
C LYS A 38 -16.06 -4.00 -13.05
N LEU A 39 -14.99 -4.12 -13.86
CA LEU A 39 -14.96 -4.92 -15.09
C LEU A 39 -14.79 -6.42 -14.82
N ILE A 40 -14.14 -6.80 -13.71
CA ILE A 40 -14.08 -8.20 -13.30
C ILE A 40 -15.40 -8.58 -12.62
N GLU A 41 -16.32 -9.12 -13.42
CA GLU A 41 -17.48 -9.82 -12.91
C GLU A 41 -17.08 -11.25 -12.51
N GLY A 42 -17.27 -11.61 -11.23
CA GLY A 42 -17.18 -13.00 -10.76
C GLY A 42 -15.98 -13.39 -9.88
N VAL A 43 -14.99 -12.51 -9.64
CA VAL A 43 -13.92 -12.78 -8.67
C VAL A 43 -14.25 -12.07 -7.36
N SER A 44 -14.24 -12.82 -6.25
CA SER A 44 -14.56 -12.25 -4.94
C SER A 44 -13.48 -11.23 -4.52
N PRO A 45 -13.85 -10.07 -3.96
CA PRO A 45 -12.90 -9.13 -3.37
C PRO A 45 -11.95 -9.78 -2.36
N VAL A 46 -12.45 -10.81 -1.68
CA VAL A 46 -11.70 -11.60 -0.72
C VAL A 46 -10.60 -12.42 -1.41
N GLU A 47 -10.86 -13.02 -2.56
CA GLU A 47 -9.86 -13.79 -3.31
C GLU A 47 -8.70 -12.91 -3.75
N ILE A 48 -8.98 -11.69 -4.21
CA ILE A 48 -7.96 -10.72 -4.61
C ILE A 48 -7.09 -10.32 -3.41
N ALA A 49 -7.71 -10.05 -2.26
CA ALA A 49 -7.00 -9.70 -1.03
C ALA A 49 -6.13 -10.87 -0.53
N VAL A 50 -6.65 -12.10 -0.58
CA VAL A 50 -5.90 -13.31 -0.20
C VAL A 50 -4.71 -13.53 -1.11
N HIS A 51 -4.87 -13.42 -2.44
CA HIS A 51 -3.77 -13.53 -3.39
C HIS A 51 -2.68 -12.48 -3.14
N ARG A 52 -3.06 -11.22 -2.89
CA ARG A 52 -2.11 -10.16 -2.52
C ARG A 52 -1.37 -10.48 -1.23
N GLY A 53 -2.07 -10.97 -0.21
CA GLY A 53 -1.48 -11.40 1.05
C GLY A 53 -0.48 -12.53 0.86
N LEU A 54 -0.84 -13.53 0.04
CA LEU A 54 -0.01 -14.69 -0.25
C LEU A 54 1.28 -14.30 -0.98
N TRP A 55 1.20 -13.42 -1.99
CA TRP A 55 2.39 -12.90 -2.66
C TRP A 55 3.25 -12.04 -1.74
N SER A 56 2.64 -11.28 -0.84
CA SER A 56 3.39 -10.51 0.17
C SER A 56 4.18 -11.43 1.10
N LEU A 57 3.59 -12.54 1.52
CA LEU A 57 4.27 -13.57 2.31
C LEU A 57 5.39 -14.25 1.54
N ALA A 58 5.17 -14.58 0.26
CA ALA A 58 6.19 -15.18 -0.60
C ALA A 58 7.41 -14.27 -0.76
N VAL A 59 7.19 -12.99 -1.04
CA VAL A 59 8.26 -11.99 -1.17
C VAL A 59 8.95 -11.76 0.18
N ALA A 60 8.19 -11.61 1.27
CA ALA A 60 8.77 -11.46 2.61
C ALA A 60 9.64 -12.67 2.99
N GLY A 61 9.16 -13.89 2.71
CA GLY A 61 9.92 -15.11 2.92
C GLY A 61 11.21 -15.16 2.10
N LEU A 62 11.15 -14.76 0.83
CA LEU A 62 12.33 -14.65 -0.03
C LEU A 62 13.34 -13.64 0.53
N VAL A 63 12.88 -12.46 0.96
CA VAL A 63 13.73 -11.42 1.55
C VAL A 63 14.38 -11.90 2.85
N ILE A 64 13.61 -12.53 3.74
CA ILE A 64 14.14 -13.13 4.99
C ILE A 64 15.19 -14.19 4.67
N TRP A 65 14.94 -15.02 3.65
CA TRP A 65 15.89 -16.04 3.19
C TRP A 65 17.19 -15.43 2.68
N LEU A 66 17.12 -14.40 1.84
CA LEU A 66 18.30 -13.67 1.34
C LEU A 66 19.07 -12.96 2.44
N LEU A 67 18.39 -12.44 3.46
CA LEU A 67 19.01 -11.73 4.59
C LEU A 67 19.50 -12.67 5.71
N GLY A 68 19.08 -13.94 5.72
CA GLY A 68 19.42 -14.90 6.76
C GLY A 68 18.81 -14.61 8.15
N GLN A 69 17.80 -13.72 8.24
CA GLN A 69 17.28 -13.19 9.51
C GLN A 69 16.18 -14.07 10.16
N PHE A 70 16.27 -15.39 10.01
CA PHE A 70 15.24 -16.31 10.51
C PHE A 70 15.09 -16.28 12.04
N ASP A 71 16.17 -16.05 12.77
CA ASP A 71 16.14 -16.00 14.23
C ASP A 71 15.45 -14.75 14.76
N ASP A 72 15.55 -13.63 14.07
CA ASP A 72 14.86 -12.40 14.45
C ASP A 72 13.36 -12.48 14.17
N VAL A 73 12.97 -13.18 13.09
CA VAL A 73 11.57 -13.51 12.81
C VAL A 73 11.01 -14.42 13.91
N LYS A 74 11.74 -15.47 14.31
CA LYS A 74 11.33 -16.34 15.44
C LYS A 74 11.20 -15.56 16.75
N LYS A 75 12.15 -14.68 17.07
CA LYS A 75 12.08 -13.81 18.27
C LYS A 75 10.89 -12.84 18.22
N ALA A 76 10.56 -12.33 17.03
CA ALA A 76 9.39 -11.47 16.84
C ALA A 76 8.08 -12.25 17.03
N MET A 77 8.00 -13.48 16.51
CA MET A 77 6.86 -14.38 16.71
C MET A 77 6.71 -14.84 18.18
N ALA A 78 7.79 -14.93 18.94
CA ALA A 78 7.73 -15.25 20.36
C ALA A 78 7.16 -14.12 21.23
N LYS A 79 7.00 -12.90 20.69
CA LYS A 79 6.48 -11.73 21.41
C LYS A 79 5.01 -11.50 21.08
N PRO A 80 4.06 -11.84 21.98
CA PRO A 80 2.63 -11.77 21.71
C PRO A 80 2.15 -10.35 21.39
N ARG A 81 2.78 -9.32 21.99
CA ARG A 81 2.47 -7.92 21.71
C ARG A 81 2.75 -7.53 20.25
N ILE A 82 3.88 -8.00 19.70
CA ILE A 82 4.25 -7.75 18.31
C ILE A 82 3.24 -8.44 17.40
N LEU A 83 2.95 -9.72 17.64
CA LEU A 83 1.94 -10.47 16.89
C LEU A 83 0.57 -9.80 16.93
N MET A 84 0.10 -9.36 18.10
CA MET A 84 -1.18 -8.66 18.22
C MET A 84 -1.21 -7.37 17.40
N THR A 85 -0.13 -6.58 17.42
CA THR A 85 -0.05 -5.38 16.58
C THR A 85 -0.07 -5.72 15.09
N LEU A 86 0.67 -6.75 14.65
CA LEU A 86 0.65 -7.18 13.24
C LEU A 86 -0.72 -7.70 12.80
N VAL A 87 -1.37 -8.51 13.64
CA VAL A 87 -2.71 -9.03 13.35
C VAL A 87 -3.71 -7.88 13.28
N PHE A 88 -3.66 -6.96 14.24
CA PHE A 88 -4.56 -5.82 14.28
C PHE A 88 -4.39 -4.91 13.06
N THR A 89 -3.15 -4.56 12.68
CA THR A 89 -2.89 -3.74 11.49
C THR A 89 -3.28 -4.46 10.21
N SER A 90 -3.02 -5.76 10.12
CA SER A 90 -3.45 -6.60 8.99
C SER A 90 -4.98 -6.60 8.86
N LEU A 91 -5.71 -6.80 9.95
CA LEU A 91 -7.17 -6.74 9.97
C LEU A 91 -7.71 -5.38 9.54
N LEU A 92 -7.11 -4.29 10.02
CA LEU A 92 -7.44 -2.93 9.58
C LEU A 92 -7.25 -2.73 8.08
N ILE A 93 -6.16 -3.25 7.51
CA ILE A 93 -5.89 -3.16 6.07
C ILE A 93 -6.90 -4.01 5.28
N VAL A 94 -7.15 -5.25 5.71
CA VAL A 94 -8.13 -6.13 5.06
C VAL A 94 -9.53 -5.52 5.11
N PHE A 95 -9.91 -4.95 6.26
CA PHE A 95 -11.19 -4.30 6.42
C PHE A 95 -11.29 -3.05 5.53
N ASN A 96 -10.29 -2.15 5.59
CA ASN A 96 -10.25 -0.95 4.76
C ASN A 96 -10.38 -1.27 3.27
N TRP A 97 -9.59 -2.23 2.80
CA TRP A 97 -9.54 -2.56 1.39
C TRP A 97 -10.73 -3.39 0.93
N GLY A 98 -11.17 -4.34 1.76
CA GLY A 98 -12.38 -5.12 1.52
C GLY A 98 -13.62 -4.25 1.45
N PHE A 99 -13.76 -3.26 2.34
CA PHE A 99 -14.88 -2.32 2.34
C PHE A 99 -14.88 -1.42 1.10
N TYR A 100 -13.70 -0.99 0.64
CA TYR A 100 -13.55 -0.22 -0.60
C TYR A 100 -14.07 -1.00 -1.82
N VAL A 101 -13.61 -2.24 -2.00
CA VAL A 101 -14.05 -3.06 -3.14
C VAL A 101 -15.53 -3.43 -3.00
N TRP A 102 -15.99 -3.75 -1.78
CA TRP A 102 -17.41 -4.00 -1.50
C TRP A 102 -18.27 -2.78 -1.87
N SER A 103 -17.86 -1.56 -1.53
CA SER A 103 -18.58 -0.32 -1.87
C SER A 103 -18.66 -0.10 -3.38
N ILE A 104 -17.58 -0.39 -4.11
CA ILE A 104 -17.54 -0.30 -5.58
C ILE A 104 -18.50 -1.31 -6.21
N GLN A 105 -18.53 -2.54 -5.69
CA GLN A 105 -19.32 -3.62 -6.26
C GLN A 105 -20.82 -3.50 -5.92
N ASN A 106 -21.17 -2.95 -4.75
CA ASN A 106 -22.55 -2.76 -4.30
C ASN A 106 -23.16 -1.42 -4.75
N GLY A 107 -22.46 -0.62 -5.56
CA GLY A 107 -23.04 0.53 -6.24
C GLY A 107 -23.38 1.73 -5.36
N HIS A 108 -22.78 1.85 -4.17
CA HIS A 108 -22.82 3.11 -3.42
C HIS A 108 -21.66 4.01 -3.89
N THR A 109 -21.85 4.63 -5.06
CA THR A 109 -21.09 5.81 -5.53
C THR A 109 -21.89 7.07 -5.27
#